data_AF-A0A4S4N4Z6-F1
#
_entry.id   AF-A0A4S4N4Z6-F1
#
_cell.length_a   1.000
_cell.length_b   1.000
_cell.length_c   1.000
_cell.angle_alpha   90.00
_cell.angle_beta   90.00
_cell.angle_gamma   90.00
#
_symmetry.space_group_name_H-M   'P 1'
#
loop_
_entity.id
_entity.type
_entity.pdbx_description
1 polymer ?
#
loop_
_entity_poly.entity_id
_entity_poly.type
_entity_poly.pdbx_seq_one_letter_code
_entity_poly.pdbx_strand_id
1 'polypeptide(L)'
;MLIYVASRTEKLFPVLKEAGYNHVYKAGPQKKHGCLIAFRSEVLELYAQKQIPYDDHEVHPDAPVTTPFVKRCGSSFRTKNIANLVALKWKDSEDGVIVATTHLFWHPSYTYERTRQAAILLREVSRFRHGLGKDNWPCIVAGDFNFAPDDPAYSLLVGDALSPRQSSRLDVSRVVHHTIDPNVPITTKKMMGEDEGGAEGEEKDPDRIIVNARKAVPDDGLLTDEQLREICTRAGQAFSAYDRGLSQDKTIDAELLFGSRVPLERGKQGAAEPVWTSYTHFWKVVLDYIFVLDPKRDVTVVGVAAPHPTKDLDPGLPRKGVCASDHISLCADLTWSAS
;
A
#
# COMPACT_ATOMS: atom_id res chain seq x y z
N MET A 1 -3.84 -0.67 -17.42
CA MET A 1 -4.38 0.39 -16.53
C MET A 1 -3.20 1.18 -15.99
N LEU A 2 -3.40 2.42 -15.52
CA LEU A 2 -2.36 3.22 -14.88
C LEU A 2 -2.80 3.58 -13.46
N ILE A 3 -1.93 3.36 -12.50
CA ILE A 3 -2.17 3.63 -11.08
C ILE A 3 -1.04 4.53 -10.61
N TYR A 4 -1.38 5.65 -9.96
CA TYR A 4 -0.42 6.70 -9.67
C TYR A 4 -0.77 7.48 -8.41
N VAL A 5 0.23 7.83 -7.60
CA VAL A 5 0.09 8.87 -6.56
C VAL A 5 0.25 10.21 -7.25
N ALA A 6 -0.86 10.90 -7.46
CA ALA A 6 -0.91 12.11 -8.28
C ALA A 6 -0.82 13.39 -7.45
N SER A 7 0.03 14.30 -7.93
CA SER A 7 -0.01 15.73 -7.66
C SER A 7 -0.15 16.48 -9.00
N ARG A 8 -0.40 17.80 -8.96
CA ARG A 8 -0.49 18.65 -10.17
C ARG A 8 -1.48 18.13 -11.22
N THR A 9 -2.67 17.76 -10.75
CA THR A 9 -3.74 17.14 -11.54
C THR A 9 -4.17 17.97 -12.74
N GLU A 10 -4.04 19.30 -12.65
CA GLU A 10 -4.32 20.26 -13.72
C GLU A 10 -3.44 20.04 -14.97
N LYS A 11 -2.23 19.49 -14.81
CA LYS A 11 -1.34 19.15 -15.93
C LYS A 11 -1.51 17.71 -16.39
N LEU A 12 -1.74 16.80 -15.45
CA LEU A 12 -1.80 15.36 -15.73
C LEU A 12 -3.09 14.94 -16.45
N PHE A 13 -4.24 15.49 -16.04
CA PHE A 13 -5.53 15.04 -16.57
C PHE A 13 -5.73 15.33 -18.06
N PRO A 14 -5.31 16.50 -18.61
CA PRO A 14 -5.35 16.73 -20.05
C PRO A 14 -4.53 15.69 -20.83
N VAL A 15 -3.31 15.38 -20.36
CA VAL A 15 -2.42 14.40 -21.03
C VAL A 15 -3.05 13.00 -21.03
N LEU A 16 -3.64 12.58 -19.92
CA LEU A 16 -4.34 11.29 -19.84
C LEU A 16 -5.53 11.23 -20.80
N LYS A 17 -6.33 12.31 -20.85
CA LYS A 17 -7.48 12.39 -21.75
C LYS A 17 -7.04 12.32 -23.22
N GLU A 18 -6.02 13.08 -23.60
CA GLU A 18 -5.45 13.06 -24.95
C GLU A 18 -4.91 11.68 -25.31
N ALA A 19 -4.31 10.97 -24.34
CA ALA A 19 -3.85 9.59 -24.50
C ALA A 19 -4.99 8.53 -24.49
N GLY A 20 -6.26 8.94 -24.41
CA GLY A 20 -7.42 8.04 -24.47
C GLY A 20 -7.78 7.37 -23.14
N TYR A 21 -7.43 8.00 -22.01
CA TYR A 21 -7.75 7.51 -20.67
C TYR A 21 -8.84 8.33 -19.97
N ASN A 22 -9.76 7.63 -19.32
CA ASN A 22 -10.62 8.14 -18.27
C ASN A 22 -9.93 7.89 -16.93
N HIS A 23 -10.33 8.62 -15.89
CA HIS A 23 -9.69 8.48 -14.60
C HIS A 23 -10.63 8.77 -13.42
N VAL A 24 -10.25 8.22 -12.26
CA VAL A 24 -10.84 8.53 -10.96
C VAL A 24 -9.72 8.94 -10.01
N TYR A 25 -9.80 10.16 -9.49
CA TYR A 25 -8.88 10.71 -8.50
C TYR A 25 -9.57 10.92 -7.16
N LYS A 26 -8.91 10.53 -6.07
CA LYS A 26 -9.36 10.77 -4.69
C LYS A 26 -8.19 11.22 -3.83
N ALA A 27 -8.44 12.15 -2.92
CA ALA A 27 -7.43 12.65 -1.99
C ALA A 27 -7.99 12.66 -0.56
N GLY A 28 -7.07 12.52 0.39
CA GLY A 28 -7.39 12.72 1.80
C GLY A 28 -7.78 14.17 2.09
N PRO A 29 -8.54 14.44 3.16
CA PRO A 29 -8.91 15.80 3.54
C PRO A 29 -7.68 16.70 3.64
N GLN A 30 -7.70 17.85 2.95
CA GLN A 30 -6.61 18.84 2.95
C GLN A 30 -5.26 18.35 2.41
N LYS A 31 -5.18 17.14 1.82
CA LYS A 31 -3.95 16.68 1.17
C LYS A 31 -3.81 17.34 -0.20
N LYS A 32 -2.59 17.78 -0.52
CA LYS A 32 -2.22 18.32 -1.84
C LYS A 32 -2.09 17.22 -2.90
N HIS A 33 -1.95 15.96 -2.47
CA HIS A 33 -1.69 14.79 -3.32
C HIS A 33 -2.71 13.70 -3.00
N GLY A 34 -2.95 12.81 -3.95
CA GLY A 34 -3.97 11.77 -3.84
C GLY A 34 -3.68 10.56 -4.71
N CYS A 35 -4.63 9.63 -4.77
CA CYS A 35 -4.48 8.39 -5.52
C CYS A 35 -5.35 8.41 -6.77
N LEU A 36 -4.73 8.10 -7.92
CA LEU A 36 -5.32 8.14 -9.24
C LEU A 36 -5.38 6.74 -9.84
N ILE A 37 -6.53 6.38 -10.40
CA ILE A 37 -6.69 5.22 -11.27
C ILE A 37 -7.11 5.72 -12.64
N ALA A 38 -6.34 5.42 -13.67
CA ALA A 38 -6.65 5.74 -15.06
C ALA A 38 -6.79 4.47 -15.92
N PHE A 39 -7.79 4.46 -16.80
CA PHE A 39 -8.18 3.30 -17.59
C PHE A 39 -8.56 3.71 -19.02
N ARG A 40 -8.33 2.81 -19.99
CA ARG A 40 -8.57 3.06 -21.42
C ARG A 40 -10.05 3.25 -21.68
N SER A 41 -10.45 4.45 -22.08
CA SER A 41 -11.86 4.83 -22.26
C SER A 41 -12.54 4.08 -23.40
N GLU A 42 -11.78 3.57 -24.35
CA GLU A 42 -12.30 2.86 -25.52
C GLU A 42 -12.81 1.45 -25.16
N VAL A 43 -12.15 0.75 -24.22
CA VAL A 43 -12.48 -0.64 -23.85
C VAL A 43 -13.17 -0.78 -22.49
N LEU A 44 -12.91 0.14 -21.56
CA LEU A 44 -13.40 0.05 -20.18
C LEU A 44 -14.36 1.19 -19.86
N GLU A 45 -15.34 0.89 -19.03
CA GLU A 45 -16.25 1.87 -18.43
C GLU A 45 -16.23 1.78 -16.90
N LEU A 46 -16.48 2.90 -16.24
CA LEU A 46 -16.57 2.96 -14.79
C LEU A 46 -17.92 2.39 -14.34
N TYR A 47 -17.89 1.26 -13.63
CA TYR A 47 -19.08 0.61 -13.09
C TYR A 47 -19.46 1.16 -11.71
N ALA A 48 -18.48 1.30 -10.81
CA ALA A 48 -18.67 1.85 -9.48
C ALA A 48 -17.36 2.42 -8.93
N GLN A 49 -17.44 3.25 -7.89
CA GLN A 49 -16.27 3.79 -7.18
C GLN A 49 -16.54 3.94 -5.68
N LYS A 50 -15.51 3.81 -4.86
CA LYS A 50 -15.57 3.99 -3.40
C LYS A 50 -14.26 4.60 -2.88
N GLN A 51 -14.36 5.54 -1.95
CA GLN A 51 -13.21 6.06 -1.19
C GLN A 51 -13.26 5.53 0.24
N ILE A 52 -12.11 5.11 0.76
CA ILE A 52 -11.95 4.56 2.12
C ILE A 52 -11.03 5.48 2.92
N PRO A 53 -11.54 6.41 3.75
CA PRO A 53 -10.71 7.15 4.71
C PRO A 53 -10.30 6.27 5.89
N TYR A 54 -9.02 5.92 6.00
CA TYR A 54 -8.55 4.96 7.02
C TYR A 54 -8.69 5.44 8.47
N ASP A 55 -8.58 6.76 8.69
CA ASP A 55 -8.70 7.35 10.03
C ASP A 55 -10.12 7.17 10.61
N ASP A 56 -11.14 7.08 9.75
CA ASP A 56 -12.55 7.01 10.11
C ASP A 56 -13.17 5.61 9.85
N HIS A 57 -12.34 4.59 9.67
CA HIS A 57 -12.80 3.21 9.45
C HIS A 57 -12.74 2.38 10.73
N GLU A 58 -13.89 1.83 11.13
CA GLU A 58 -14.01 0.93 12.28
C GLU A 58 -13.35 -0.43 12.00
N VAL A 59 -12.62 -0.94 12.99
CA VAL A 59 -12.00 -2.27 12.99
C VAL A 59 -12.63 -3.21 14.02
N HIS A 60 -13.43 -2.65 14.94
CA HIS A 60 -14.25 -3.40 15.91
C HIS A 60 -15.74 -3.14 15.68
N PRO A 61 -16.34 -3.67 14.60
CA PRO A 61 -17.74 -3.40 14.27
C PRO A 61 -18.73 -3.97 15.30
N ASP A 62 -18.32 -4.98 16.06
CA ASP A 62 -19.14 -5.64 17.08
C ASP A 62 -18.97 -5.00 18.47
N ALA A 63 -18.14 -3.95 18.60
CA ALA A 63 -17.98 -3.24 19.85
C ALA A 63 -19.31 -2.58 20.27
N PRO A 64 -19.62 -2.51 21.58
CA PRO A 64 -20.82 -1.84 22.06
C PRO A 64 -20.92 -0.42 21.50
N VAL A 65 -22.13 0.02 21.15
CA VAL A 65 -22.40 1.38 20.59
C VAL A 65 -21.89 2.48 21.54
N THR A 66 -21.83 2.20 22.84
CA THR A 66 -21.28 3.08 23.88
C THR A 66 -19.75 3.24 23.83
N THR A 67 -19.04 2.35 23.13
CA THR A 67 -17.58 2.43 22.95
C THR A 67 -17.25 3.67 22.11
N PRO A 68 -16.38 4.58 22.58
CA PRO A 68 -15.98 5.76 21.80
C PRO A 68 -15.50 5.40 20.39
N PHE A 69 -15.94 6.16 19.38
CA PHE A 69 -15.64 5.90 17.97
C PHE A 69 -14.13 5.73 17.70
N VAL A 70 -13.30 6.59 18.28
CA VAL A 70 -11.83 6.53 18.14
C VAL A 70 -11.24 5.17 18.54
N LYS A 71 -11.80 4.53 19.58
CA LYS A 71 -11.39 3.21 20.05
C LYS A 71 -11.88 2.10 19.11
N ARG A 72 -13.07 2.26 18.52
CA ARG A 72 -13.58 1.32 17.51
C ARG A 72 -12.79 1.39 16.20
N CYS A 73 -12.16 2.53 15.90
CA CYS A 73 -11.21 2.68 14.79
C CYS A 73 -9.87 2.00 15.05
N GLY A 74 -9.40 1.95 16.31
CA GLY A 74 -8.12 1.32 16.67
C GLY A 74 -6.89 1.99 16.05
N SER A 75 -6.97 3.30 15.74
CA SER A 75 -5.91 4.07 15.11
C SER A 75 -4.81 4.43 16.10
N SER A 76 -3.55 4.37 15.67
CA SER A 76 -2.38 4.83 16.43
C SER A 76 -1.97 6.26 16.09
N PHE A 77 -2.28 6.71 14.87
CA PHE A 77 -1.93 8.04 14.35
C PHE A 77 -3.02 8.55 13.40
N ARG A 78 -3.22 9.87 13.32
CA ARG A 78 -4.14 10.48 12.34
C ARG A 78 -3.39 10.83 11.05
N THR A 79 -3.61 10.07 9.99
CA THR A 79 -2.75 10.08 8.78
C THR A 79 -3.37 10.82 7.59
N LYS A 80 -4.70 10.96 7.60
CA LYS A 80 -5.53 11.42 6.48
C LYS A 80 -5.35 10.58 5.20
N ASN A 81 -4.81 9.37 5.31
CA ASN A 81 -4.63 8.46 4.16
C ASN A 81 -5.98 7.89 3.71
N ILE A 82 -6.07 7.56 2.43
CA ILE A 82 -7.27 6.99 1.81
C ILE A 82 -6.89 5.82 0.91
N ALA A 83 -7.84 4.90 0.70
CA ALA A 83 -7.85 4.06 -0.49
C ALA A 83 -8.84 4.60 -1.53
N ASN A 84 -8.48 4.52 -2.80
CA ASN A 84 -9.35 4.79 -3.94
C ASN A 84 -9.67 3.46 -4.64
N LEU A 85 -10.94 3.07 -4.67
CA LEU A 85 -11.41 1.82 -5.27
C LEU A 85 -12.32 2.14 -6.45
N VAL A 86 -12.14 1.44 -7.56
CA VAL A 86 -13.02 1.48 -8.72
C VAL A 86 -13.36 0.07 -9.17
N ALA A 87 -14.58 -0.11 -9.66
CA ALA A 87 -15.00 -1.27 -10.42
C ALA A 87 -15.06 -0.86 -11.88
N LEU A 88 -14.33 -1.56 -12.75
CA LEU A 88 -14.27 -1.28 -14.18
C LEU A 88 -14.87 -2.46 -14.94
N LYS A 89 -15.74 -2.18 -15.90
CA LYS A 89 -16.41 -3.18 -16.74
C LYS A 89 -15.88 -3.07 -18.17
N TRP A 90 -15.68 -4.20 -18.87
CA TRP A 90 -15.44 -4.14 -20.32
C TRP A 90 -16.75 -3.79 -21.04
N LYS A 91 -16.71 -2.87 -21.99
CA LYS A 91 -17.95 -2.36 -22.64
C LYS A 91 -18.76 -3.44 -23.37
N ASP A 92 -18.07 -4.44 -23.93
CA ASP A 92 -18.69 -5.51 -24.70
C ASP A 92 -18.86 -6.81 -23.89
N SER A 93 -18.79 -6.74 -22.55
CA SER A 93 -18.88 -7.92 -21.68
C SER A 93 -19.51 -7.60 -20.32
N GLU A 94 -20.11 -8.58 -19.65
CA GLU A 94 -20.55 -8.44 -18.24
C GLU A 94 -19.42 -8.63 -17.22
N ASP A 95 -18.23 -8.93 -17.72
CA ASP A 95 -17.02 -9.08 -16.93
C ASP A 95 -16.41 -7.73 -16.54
N GLY A 96 -15.57 -7.74 -15.51
CA GLY A 96 -14.88 -6.56 -15.04
C GLY A 96 -13.72 -6.86 -14.10
N VAL A 97 -13.13 -5.81 -13.56
CA VAL A 97 -12.03 -5.86 -12.60
C VAL A 97 -12.24 -4.82 -11.52
N ILE A 98 -11.95 -5.19 -10.28
CA ILE A 98 -11.87 -4.23 -9.18
C ILE A 98 -10.42 -3.76 -9.10
N VAL A 99 -10.22 -2.45 -9.12
CA VAL A 99 -8.90 -1.83 -8.99
C VAL A 99 -8.90 -0.94 -7.76
N ALA A 100 -7.90 -1.13 -6.90
CA ALA A 100 -7.70 -0.32 -5.72
C ALA A 100 -6.30 0.27 -5.71
N THR A 101 -6.19 1.48 -5.19
CA THR A 101 -4.90 2.11 -4.96
C THR A 101 -4.86 2.88 -3.65
N THR A 102 -3.66 3.01 -3.09
CA THR A 102 -3.40 3.69 -1.83
C THR A 102 -1.99 4.26 -1.82
N HIS A 103 -1.75 5.12 -0.85
CA HIS A 103 -0.42 5.50 -0.38
C HIS A 103 -0.46 5.39 1.16
N LEU A 104 0.11 4.30 1.70
CA LEU A 104 0.07 4.01 3.13
C LEU A 104 0.98 4.93 3.95
N PHE A 105 0.86 4.89 5.27
CA PHE A 105 1.54 5.85 6.14
C PHE A 105 3.08 5.73 6.11
N TRP A 106 3.76 6.79 5.68
CA TRP A 106 5.20 6.78 5.37
C TRP A 106 6.12 6.56 6.57
N HIS A 107 5.76 7.03 7.77
CA HIS A 107 6.70 7.11 8.90
C HIS A 107 7.23 5.73 9.31
N PRO A 108 8.52 5.41 9.16
CA PRO A 108 9.02 4.03 9.17
C PRO A 108 8.77 3.29 10.48
N SER A 109 8.68 4.00 11.61
CA SER A 109 8.44 3.40 12.93
C SER A 109 6.97 3.08 13.24
N TYR A 110 6.01 3.63 12.49
CA TYR A 110 4.57 3.34 12.66
C TYR A 110 4.13 2.08 11.89
N THR A 111 4.82 0.97 12.17
CA THR A 111 4.56 -0.33 11.51
C THR A 111 3.12 -0.80 11.76
N TYR A 112 2.60 -0.65 12.98
CA TYR A 112 1.21 -0.99 13.32
C TYR A 112 0.21 -0.18 12.51
N GLU A 113 0.37 1.15 12.38
CA GLU A 113 -0.59 1.96 11.61
C GLU A 113 -0.63 1.54 10.16
N ARG A 114 0.54 1.35 9.52
CA ARG A 114 0.60 0.84 8.15
C ARG A 114 -0.08 -0.51 8.02
N THR A 115 0.21 -1.43 8.94
CA THR A 115 -0.37 -2.78 8.94
C THR A 115 -1.89 -2.73 9.10
N ARG A 116 -2.41 -1.87 9.98
CA ARG A 116 -3.84 -1.61 10.14
C ARG A 116 -4.45 -1.07 8.85
N GLN A 117 -3.83 -0.08 8.20
CA GLN A 117 -4.33 0.48 6.94
C GLN A 117 -4.35 -0.56 5.81
N ALA A 118 -3.31 -1.40 5.71
CA ALA A 118 -3.25 -2.51 4.76
C ALA A 118 -4.36 -3.55 5.01
N ALA A 119 -4.60 -3.91 6.28
CA ALA A 119 -5.68 -4.82 6.64
C ALA A 119 -7.08 -4.25 6.30
N ILE A 120 -7.31 -2.96 6.59
CA ILE A 120 -8.55 -2.27 6.19
C ILE A 120 -8.70 -2.26 4.67
N LEU A 121 -7.63 -1.98 3.93
CA LEU A 121 -7.64 -1.98 2.46
C LEU A 121 -8.11 -3.33 1.92
N LEU A 122 -7.51 -4.43 2.35
CA LEU A 122 -7.85 -5.77 1.86
C LEU A 122 -9.32 -6.11 2.16
N ARG A 123 -9.75 -5.84 3.40
CA ARG A 123 -11.13 -6.06 3.85
C ARG A 123 -12.13 -5.27 3.00
N GLU A 124 -11.85 -3.99 2.76
CA GLU A 124 -12.77 -3.12 2.04
C GLU A 124 -12.78 -3.39 0.53
N VAL A 125 -11.68 -3.85 -0.07
CA VAL A 125 -11.67 -4.34 -1.46
C VAL A 125 -12.55 -5.58 -1.58
N SER A 126 -12.40 -6.55 -0.68
CA SER A 126 -13.22 -7.77 -0.65
C SER A 126 -14.70 -7.45 -0.45
N ARG A 127 -15.04 -6.58 0.52
CA ARG A 127 -16.41 -6.11 0.75
C ARG A 127 -16.99 -5.33 -0.41
N PHE A 128 -16.20 -4.49 -1.07
CA PHE A 128 -16.65 -3.72 -2.24
C PHE A 128 -16.99 -4.64 -3.40
N ARG A 129 -16.12 -5.62 -3.70
CA ARG A 129 -16.38 -6.65 -4.71
C ARG A 129 -17.68 -7.41 -4.41
N HIS A 130 -17.82 -7.90 -3.18
CA HIS A 130 -18.99 -8.68 -2.77
C HIS A 130 -20.28 -7.85 -2.74
N GLY A 131 -20.23 -6.62 -2.24
CA GLY A 131 -21.38 -5.72 -2.20
C GLY A 131 -21.91 -5.31 -3.58
N LEU A 132 -21.09 -5.43 -4.62
CA LEU A 132 -21.51 -5.26 -6.01
C LEU A 132 -22.05 -6.55 -6.66
N GLY A 133 -22.02 -7.68 -5.95
CA GLY A 133 -22.33 -9.00 -6.51
C GLY A 133 -21.34 -9.45 -7.58
N LYS A 134 -20.11 -8.90 -7.57
CA LYS A 134 -19.06 -9.15 -8.57
C LYS A 134 -17.96 -10.05 -8.02
N ASP A 135 -18.35 -11.07 -7.25
CA ASP A 135 -17.44 -12.01 -6.60
C ASP A 135 -16.41 -12.65 -7.54
N ASN A 136 -16.76 -12.80 -8.82
CA ASN A 136 -15.90 -13.41 -9.82
C ASN A 136 -14.91 -12.43 -10.48
N TRP A 137 -15.05 -11.12 -10.25
CA TRP A 137 -14.12 -10.13 -10.81
C TRP A 137 -12.80 -10.17 -10.02
N PRO A 138 -11.63 -10.21 -10.69
CA PRO A 138 -10.36 -10.12 -10.00
C PRO A 138 -10.19 -8.75 -9.33
N CYS A 139 -9.44 -8.75 -8.23
CA CYS A 139 -9.09 -7.54 -7.49
C CYS A 139 -7.61 -7.25 -7.66
N ILE A 140 -7.27 -6.13 -8.30
CA ILE A 140 -5.90 -5.63 -8.42
C ILE A 140 -5.73 -4.49 -7.42
N VAL A 141 -4.76 -4.62 -6.52
CA VAL A 141 -4.47 -3.65 -5.46
C VAL A 141 -3.04 -3.19 -5.63
N ALA A 142 -2.82 -1.94 -6.07
CA ALA A 142 -1.49 -1.43 -6.33
C ALA A 142 -1.28 -0.01 -5.81
N GLY A 143 -0.05 0.31 -5.44
CA GLY A 143 0.32 1.63 -4.94
C GLY A 143 1.59 1.59 -4.12
N ASP A 144 1.82 2.68 -3.38
CA ASP A 144 2.90 2.79 -2.42
C ASP A 144 2.41 2.31 -1.05
N PHE A 145 2.93 1.17 -0.60
CA PHE A 145 2.57 0.56 0.66
C PHE A 145 3.49 0.97 1.81
N ASN A 146 4.58 1.69 1.53
CA ASN A 146 5.57 2.13 2.52
C ASN A 146 6.10 1.02 3.43
N PHE A 147 6.15 -0.22 2.93
CA PHE A 147 6.78 -1.34 3.64
C PHE A 147 7.54 -2.24 2.67
N ALA A 148 8.60 -2.88 3.18
CA ALA A 148 9.40 -3.86 2.45
C ALA A 148 8.86 -5.29 2.60
N PRO A 149 9.32 -6.27 1.81
CA PRO A 149 8.85 -7.65 1.89
C PRO A 149 9.10 -8.35 3.24
N ASP A 150 10.05 -7.88 4.06
CA ASP A 150 10.29 -8.40 5.41
C ASP A 150 9.37 -7.79 6.49
N ASP A 151 8.45 -6.89 6.11
CA ASP A 151 7.51 -6.23 7.01
C ASP A 151 6.32 -7.13 7.41
N PRO A 152 5.80 -7.03 8.66
CA PRO A 152 4.59 -7.73 9.06
C PRO A 152 3.40 -7.49 8.12
N ALA A 153 3.23 -6.28 7.58
CA ALA A 153 2.12 -5.97 6.69
C ALA A 153 2.19 -6.82 5.40
N TYR A 154 3.37 -6.97 4.80
CA TYR A 154 3.57 -7.83 3.63
C TYR A 154 3.18 -9.27 3.95
N SER A 155 3.74 -9.85 5.04
CA SER A 155 3.43 -11.23 5.45
C SER A 155 1.93 -11.46 5.67
N LEU A 156 1.23 -10.53 6.32
CA LEU A 156 -0.21 -10.68 6.56
C LEU A 156 -1.05 -10.59 5.28
N LEU A 157 -0.67 -9.73 4.33
CA LEU A 157 -1.39 -9.61 3.04
C LEU A 157 -1.27 -10.88 2.19
N VAL A 158 -0.10 -11.51 2.19
CA VAL A 158 0.17 -12.72 1.40
C VAL A 158 -0.15 -14.03 2.12
N GLY A 159 -0.63 -13.95 3.37
CA GLY A 159 -1.05 -15.10 4.17
C GLY A 159 0.07 -15.83 4.91
N ASP A 160 1.26 -15.26 4.99
CA ASP A 160 2.37 -15.82 5.75
C ASP A 160 2.17 -15.59 7.26
N ALA A 161 2.70 -16.52 8.08
CA ALA A 161 2.75 -16.32 9.52
C ALA A 161 3.72 -15.20 9.90
N LEU A 162 3.40 -14.44 10.95
CA LEU A 162 4.33 -13.43 11.49
C LEU A 162 5.52 -14.11 12.17
N SER A 163 6.73 -13.62 11.88
CA SER A 163 7.92 -14.05 12.63
C SER A 163 8.02 -13.30 13.97
N PRO A 164 8.79 -13.80 14.95
CA PRO A 164 8.99 -13.10 16.22
C PRO A 164 9.51 -11.66 16.05
N ARG A 165 10.37 -11.43 15.05
CA ARG A 165 10.88 -10.10 14.71
C ARG A 165 9.77 -9.17 14.21
N GLN A 166 8.90 -9.68 13.35
CA GLN A 166 7.77 -8.92 12.82
C GLN A 166 6.74 -8.59 13.91
N SER A 167 6.40 -9.56 14.77
CA SER A 167 5.53 -9.33 15.95
C SER A 167 6.13 -8.30 16.90
N SER A 168 7.45 -8.36 17.16
CA SER A 168 8.13 -7.36 17.99
C SER A 168 8.07 -5.95 17.38
N ARG A 169 8.23 -5.82 16.06
CA ARG A 169 8.06 -4.53 15.35
C ARG A 169 6.64 -3.98 15.50
N LEU A 170 5.62 -4.83 15.41
CA LEU A 170 4.24 -4.43 15.69
C LEU A 170 4.08 -3.95 17.13
N ASP A 171 4.53 -4.73 18.12
CA ASP A 171 4.41 -4.38 19.55
C ASP A 171 5.03 -3.03 19.90
N VAL A 172 6.26 -2.76 19.43
CA VAL A 172 6.94 -1.48 19.67
C VAL A 172 6.19 -0.31 19.03
N SER A 173 5.51 -0.54 17.91
CA SER A 173 4.75 0.49 17.18
C SER A 173 3.28 0.64 17.61
N ARG A 174 2.80 -0.19 18.55
CA ARG A 174 1.47 -0.03 19.17
C ARG A 174 1.49 1.09 20.20
N VAL A 175 1.36 2.30 19.68
CA VAL A 175 1.37 3.54 20.44
C VAL A 175 0.10 4.35 20.17
N VAL A 176 -0.20 5.30 21.04
CA VAL A 176 -1.23 6.31 20.82
C VAL A 176 -0.55 7.66 20.73
N HIS A 177 -0.59 8.26 19.54
CA HIS A 177 -0.06 9.59 19.29
C HIS A 177 -1.02 10.69 19.76
N HIS A 178 -0.49 11.90 20.04
CA HIS A 178 -1.29 13.04 20.51
C HIS A 178 -2.45 13.43 19.56
N THR A 179 -2.36 13.10 18.27
CA THR A 179 -3.42 13.33 17.28
C THR A 179 -4.64 12.41 17.48
N ILE A 180 -4.48 11.34 18.24
CA ILE A 180 -5.54 10.40 18.62
C ILE A 180 -6.03 10.73 20.04
N ASP A 181 -5.10 10.95 20.98
CA ASP A 181 -5.40 11.30 22.37
C ASP A 181 -4.69 12.61 22.75
N PRO A 182 -5.41 13.75 22.81
CA PRO A 182 -4.82 15.05 23.13
C PRO A 182 -4.17 15.16 24.52
N ASN A 183 -4.39 14.18 25.41
CA ASN A 183 -3.75 14.17 26.73
C ASN A 183 -2.32 13.63 26.69
N VAL A 184 -1.88 13.06 25.56
CA VAL A 184 -0.50 12.61 25.40
C VAL A 184 0.44 13.83 25.37
N PRO A 185 1.44 13.90 26.26
CA PRO A 185 2.36 15.02 26.29
C PRO A 185 3.14 15.16 24.97
N ILE A 186 3.22 16.39 24.48
CA ILE A 186 4.05 16.73 23.32
C ILE A 186 5.50 16.82 23.81
N THR A 187 6.32 15.85 23.39
CA THR A 187 7.74 15.75 23.77
C THR A 187 8.66 16.50 22.80
N THR A 188 8.15 16.90 21.63
CA THR A 188 8.90 17.71 20.65
C THR A 188 8.47 19.17 20.71
N LYS A 189 9.43 20.08 20.93
CA LYS A 189 9.20 21.52 20.73
C LYS A 189 9.05 21.78 19.22
N LYS A 190 7.79 21.88 18.77
CA LYS A 190 7.30 22.44 17.49
C LYS A 190 8.38 22.82 16.45
N MET A 191 8.74 21.89 15.57
CA MET A 191 9.09 22.21 14.18
C MET A 191 7.92 21.77 13.31
N MET A 192 6.83 22.55 13.33
CA MET A 192 5.79 22.43 12.31
C MET A 192 6.26 23.22 11.08
N GLY A 193 7.02 22.56 10.22
CA GLY A 193 7.16 22.92 8.82
C GLY A 193 6.66 21.74 8.01
N GLU A 194 5.49 21.87 7.41
CA GLU A 194 5.14 21.05 6.25
C GLU A 194 6.09 21.45 5.13
N ASP A 195 7.22 20.77 4.98
CA ASP A 195 7.95 20.75 3.70
C ASP A 195 8.67 19.42 3.56
N GLU A 196 8.25 18.69 2.52
CA GLU A 196 9.03 17.64 1.87
C GLU A 196 10.35 18.27 1.38
N GLY A 197 11.46 17.97 2.04
CA GLY A 197 12.76 18.48 1.62
C GLY A 197 13.86 18.10 2.59
N GLY A 198 14.67 17.12 2.20
CA GLY A 198 15.81 16.66 3.00
C GLY A 198 16.92 17.71 3.15
N ALA A 199 17.65 17.61 4.26
CA ALA A 199 19.00 18.12 4.47
C ALA A 199 19.59 17.33 5.67
N GLU A 200 20.60 16.49 5.44
CA GLU A 200 22.05 16.72 5.64
C GLU A 200 22.50 16.82 7.12
N GLY A 201 23.13 15.73 7.57
CA GLY A 201 23.91 15.61 8.80
C GLY A 201 24.28 14.15 9.02
N GLU A 202 25.53 13.84 9.42
CA GLU A 202 25.93 12.51 9.89
C GLU A 202 25.22 12.21 11.23
N GLU A 203 23.92 11.93 11.21
CA GLU A 203 23.05 11.96 12.39
C GLU A 203 22.03 10.81 12.35
N LYS A 204 21.67 10.29 13.53
CA LYS A 204 20.61 9.28 13.68
C LYS A 204 19.32 9.83 13.07
N ASP A 205 18.91 9.23 11.96
CA ASP A 205 17.67 9.50 11.23
C ASP A 205 16.48 9.78 12.19
N PRO A 206 16.05 11.06 12.33
CA PRO A 206 15.02 11.45 13.29
C PRO A 206 13.67 10.82 12.95
N ASP A 207 13.44 10.42 11.70
CA ASP A 207 12.19 9.81 11.23
C ASP A 207 12.01 8.36 11.69
N ARG A 208 12.98 7.81 12.44
CA ARG A 208 12.88 6.50 13.10
C ARG A 208 12.44 6.56 14.54
N ILE A 209 12.26 7.74 15.11
CA ILE A 209 11.87 7.90 16.51
C ILE A 209 10.39 8.27 16.59
N ILE A 210 9.61 7.45 17.29
CA ILE A 210 8.23 7.79 17.63
C ILE A 210 8.27 8.86 18.72
N VAL A 211 7.70 10.04 18.42
CA VAL A 211 7.58 11.18 19.34
C VAL A 211 6.12 11.52 19.59
N ASN A 212 5.83 12.27 20.67
CA ASN A 212 4.47 12.69 21.05
C ASN A 212 3.46 11.53 21.14
N ALA A 213 3.93 10.35 21.56
CA ALA A 213 3.12 9.16 21.68
C ALA A 213 3.37 8.47 23.03
N ARG A 214 2.35 7.78 23.54
CA ARG A 214 2.46 6.87 24.68
C ARG A 214 2.28 5.43 24.22
N LYS A 215 2.76 4.45 25.00
CA LYS A 215 2.41 3.04 24.75
C LYS A 215 0.89 2.86 24.82
N ALA A 216 0.34 2.07 23.90
CA ALA A 216 -1.08 1.75 23.92
C ALA A 216 -1.42 0.83 25.10
N VAL A 217 -2.63 1.00 25.64
CA VAL A 217 -3.27 0.13 26.62
C VAL A 217 -4.44 -0.61 25.95
N PRO A 218 -4.94 -1.73 26.50
CA PRO A 218 -6.03 -2.50 25.88
C PRO A 218 -7.27 -1.66 25.53
N ASP A 219 -7.58 -0.68 26.38
CA ASP A 219 -8.71 0.23 26.21
C ASP A 219 -8.59 1.19 25.02
N ASP A 220 -7.43 1.31 24.37
CA ASP A 220 -7.25 2.15 23.18
C ASP A 220 -7.82 1.50 21.91
N GLY A 221 -8.13 0.19 21.95
CA GLY A 221 -8.77 -0.53 20.85
C GLY A 221 -7.84 -0.84 19.67
N LEU A 222 -6.52 -0.74 19.85
CA LEU A 222 -5.56 -1.20 18.84
C LEU A 222 -5.65 -2.72 18.66
N LEU A 223 -5.53 -3.19 17.41
CA LEU A 223 -5.65 -4.58 17.04
C LEU A 223 -4.43 -5.40 17.51
N THR A 224 -4.70 -6.60 18.01
CA THR A 224 -3.67 -7.60 18.26
C THR A 224 -3.13 -8.20 16.95
N ASP A 225 -2.00 -8.90 17.01
CA ASP A 225 -1.46 -9.66 15.87
C ASP A 225 -2.51 -10.64 15.32
N GLU A 226 -3.26 -11.28 16.22
CA GLU A 226 -4.34 -12.22 15.87
C GLU A 226 -5.46 -11.55 15.08
N GLN A 227 -5.94 -10.40 15.57
CA GLN A 227 -7.04 -9.69 14.94
C GLN A 227 -6.63 -9.12 13.58
N LEU A 228 -5.40 -8.63 13.44
CA LEU A 228 -4.85 -8.19 12.15
C LEU A 228 -4.83 -9.36 11.16
N ARG A 229 -4.31 -10.51 11.59
CA ARG A 229 -4.26 -11.74 10.78
C ARG A 229 -5.65 -12.22 10.39
N GLU A 230 -6.60 -12.18 11.31
CA GLU A 230 -7.99 -12.59 11.06
C GLU A 230 -8.67 -11.69 10.03
N ILE A 231 -8.48 -10.37 10.11
CA ILE A 231 -9.03 -9.43 9.12
C ILE A 231 -8.48 -9.74 7.72
N CYS A 232 -7.16 -9.92 7.57
CA CYS A 232 -6.57 -10.27 6.29
C CYS A 232 -7.06 -11.63 5.79
N THR A 233 -7.09 -12.64 6.65
CA THR A 233 -7.53 -14.00 6.29
C THR A 233 -8.99 -14.01 5.80
N ARG A 234 -9.89 -13.31 6.49
CA ARG A 234 -11.31 -13.19 6.09
C ARG A 234 -11.50 -12.40 4.79
N ALA A 235 -10.61 -11.45 4.49
CA ALA A 235 -10.67 -10.70 3.24
C ALA A 235 -10.24 -11.54 2.02
N GLY A 236 -9.39 -12.54 2.26
CA GLY A 236 -8.76 -13.39 1.26
C GLY A 236 -7.25 -13.14 1.17
N GLN A 237 -6.51 -14.10 0.60
CA GLN A 237 -5.06 -13.98 0.45
C GLN A 237 -4.71 -13.28 -0.87
N ALA A 238 -3.76 -12.36 -0.80
CA ALA A 238 -3.20 -11.74 -1.99
C ALA A 238 -1.89 -12.42 -2.42
N PHE A 239 -1.51 -12.24 -3.67
CA PHE A 239 -0.15 -12.52 -4.13
C PHE A 239 0.39 -11.31 -4.86
N SER A 240 1.71 -11.08 -4.77
CA SER A 240 2.37 -10.04 -5.58
C SER A 240 2.58 -10.54 -7.00
N ALA A 241 2.19 -9.73 -7.98
CA ALA A 241 2.44 -10.03 -9.39
C ALA A 241 3.94 -10.13 -9.70
N TYR A 242 4.76 -9.31 -9.04
CA TYR A 242 6.21 -9.30 -9.25
C TYR A 242 6.89 -10.50 -8.59
N ASP A 243 6.64 -10.76 -7.30
CA ASP A 243 7.18 -11.96 -6.63
C ASP A 243 6.80 -13.24 -7.38
N ARG A 244 5.55 -13.35 -7.85
CA ARG A 244 5.09 -14.51 -8.64
C ARG A 244 5.71 -14.57 -10.04
N GLY A 245 5.78 -13.44 -10.76
CA GLY A 245 6.33 -13.39 -12.11
C GLY A 245 7.83 -13.69 -12.14
N LEU A 246 8.60 -13.02 -11.28
CA LEU A 246 10.06 -13.15 -11.23
C LEU A 246 10.53 -14.47 -10.62
N SER A 247 9.78 -15.07 -9.69
CA SER A 247 10.11 -16.41 -9.18
C SER A 247 9.97 -17.52 -10.23
N GLN A 248 9.21 -17.28 -11.30
CA GLN A 248 9.05 -18.21 -12.43
C GLN A 248 10.06 -17.95 -13.56
N ASP A 249 10.65 -16.77 -13.61
CA ASP A 249 11.68 -16.41 -14.57
C ASP A 249 13.03 -17.01 -14.17
N LYS A 250 13.47 -18.05 -14.88
CA LYS A 250 14.76 -18.71 -14.63
C LYS A 250 15.97 -17.92 -15.16
N THR A 251 15.72 -16.84 -15.89
CA THR A 251 16.76 -16.01 -16.53
C THR A 251 17.05 -14.74 -15.75
N ILE A 252 16.22 -14.41 -14.75
CA ILE A 252 16.41 -13.23 -13.92
C ILE A 252 17.73 -13.32 -13.14
N ASP A 253 18.48 -12.22 -13.15
CA ASP A 253 19.66 -12.09 -12.31
C ASP A 253 19.24 -11.97 -10.84
N ALA A 254 19.77 -12.84 -9.99
CA ALA A 254 19.45 -12.87 -8.57
C ALA A 254 19.76 -11.52 -7.87
N GLU A 255 20.76 -10.76 -8.33
CA GLU A 255 21.08 -9.43 -7.77
C GLU A 255 19.95 -8.40 -7.96
N LEU A 256 19.03 -8.66 -8.90
CA LEU A 256 17.86 -7.83 -9.15
C LEU A 256 16.68 -8.17 -8.23
N LEU A 257 16.82 -9.15 -7.35
CA LEU A 257 15.78 -9.61 -6.44
C LEU A 257 16.04 -9.13 -5.01
N PHE A 258 14.99 -8.76 -4.29
CA PHE A 258 15.05 -8.31 -2.90
C PHE A 258 15.78 -9.31 -1.98
N GLY A 259 15.51 -10.61 -2.18
CA GLY A 259 16.08 -11.70 -1.38
C GLY A 259 17.60 -11.83 -1.45
N SER A 260 18.24 -11.28 -2.49
CA SER A 260 19.72 -11.25 -2.59
C SER A 260 20.38 -10.36 -1.54
N ARG A 261 19.62 -9.38 -1.05
CA ARG A 261 20.11 -8.29 -0.20
C ARG A 261 19.54 -8.37 1.21
N VAL A 262 18.30 -8.84 1.34
CA VAL A 262 17.61 -9.05 2.61
C VAL A 262 17.10 -10.49 2.64
N PRO A 263 17.78 -11.40 3.35
CA PRO A 263 17.34 -12.78 3.47
C PRO A 263 15.98 -12.87 4.17
N LEU A 264 15.05 -13.59 3.55
CA LEU A 264 13.76 -13.94 4.14
C LEU A 264 13.81 -15.36 4.71
N GLU A 265 12.97 -15.62 5.72
CA GLU A 265 12.80 -16.96 6.29
C GLU A 265 12.30 -17.95 5.22
N ARG A 266 12.76 -19.20 5.29
CA ARG A 266 12.41 -20.22 4.30
C ARG A 266 10.89 -20.42 4.24
N GLY A 267 10.34 -20.34 3.03
CA GLY A 267 8.90 -20.51 2.79
C GLY A 267 8.10 -19.22 2.87
N LYS A 268 8.71 -18.09 3.26
CA LYS A 268 8.08 -16.78 3.12
C LYS A 268 8.12 -16.27 1.69
N GLN A 269 7.06 -15.56 1.31
CA GLN A 269 6.93 -14.91 0.02
C GLN A 269 7.66 -13.55 0.03
N GLY A 270 7.91 -12.99 -1.16
CA GLY A 270 8.49 -11.65 -1.34
C GLY A 270 9.99 -11.62 -1.63
N ALA A 271 10.66 -12.77 -1.65
CA ALA A 271 12.09 -12.84 -1.95
C ALA A 271 12.40 -12.50 -3.42
N ALA A 272 11.44 -12.73 -4.32
CA ALA A 272 11.57 -12.46 -5.75
C ALA A 272 10.99 -11.09 -6.14
N GLU A 273 10.63 -10.24 -5.18
CA GLU A 273 10.29 -8.84 -5.46
C GLU A 273 11.50 -8.09 -6.05
N PRO A 274 11.31 -7.00 -6.81
CA PRO A 274 12.40 -6.17 -7.31
C PRO A 274 13.32 -5.73 -6.18
N VAL A 275 14.62 -5.67 -6.45
CA VAL A 275 15.61 -5.22 -5.45
C VAL A 275 15.34 -3.78 -4.96
N TRP A 276 14.77 -2.93 -5.83
CA TRP A 276 14.39 -1.54 -5.56
C TRP A 276 13.09 -1.18 -6.26
N THR A 277 12.23 -0.42 -5.57
CA THR A 277 11.12 0.32 -6.20
C THR A 277 11.19 1.82 -5.90
N SER A 278 11.96 2.21 -4.87
CA SER A 278 12.37 3.58 -4.61
C SER A 278 13.88 3.62 -4.34
N TYR A 279 14.59 4.53 -5.00
CA TYR A 279 16.04 4.60 -4.95
C TYR A 279 16.52 6.05 -4.94
N THR A 280 16.73 6.60 -3.74
CA THR A 280 17.31 7.92 -3.49
C THR A 280 18.69 7.79 -2.86
N HIS A 281 19.32 8.94 -2.55
CA HIS A 281 20.60 8.94 -1.83
C HIS A 281 20.50 8.26 -0.45
N PHE A 282 19.44 8.54 0.31
CA PHE A 282 19.25 8.04 1.68
C PHE A 282 18.38 6.78 1.76
N TRP A 283 17.39 6.66 0.87
CA TRP A 283 16.38 5.61 0.92
C TRP A 283 16.46 4.74 -0.32
N LYS A 284 16.86 3.48 -0.12
CA LYS A 284 16.92 2.45 -1.17
C LYS A 284 16.09 1.29 -0.66
N VAL A 285 14.87 1.18 -1.16
CA VAL A 285 13.81 0.35 -0.54
C VAL A 285 12.84 -0.18 -1.59
N VAL A 286 12.08 -1.20 -1.17
CA VAL A 286 10.94 -1.76 -1.90
C VAL A 286 9.71 -1.32 -1.13
N LEU A 287 8.83 -0.55 -1.77
CA LEU A 287 7.64 0.05 -1.16
C LEU A 287 6.40 -0.15 -2.03
N ASP A 288 6.60 -0.36 -3.34
CA ASP A 288 5.54 -0.39 -4.33
C ASP A 288 5.22 -1.82 -4.72
N TYR A 289 3.94 -2.13 -4.85
CA TYR A 289 3.48 -3.48 -5.20
C TYR A 289 2.29 -3.45 -6.14
N ILE A 290 2.14 -4.54 -6.90
CA ILE A 290 0.90 -4.88 -7.62
C ILE A 290 0.41 -6.21 -7.05
N PHE A 291 -0.48 -6.15 -6.07
CA PHE A 291 -1.11 -7.33 -5.51
C PHE A 291 -2.35 -7.73 -6.29
N VAL A 292 -2.60 -9.03 -6.36
CA VAL A 292 -3.85 -9.62 -6.84
C VAL A 292 -4.49 -10.35 -5.67
N LEU A 293 -5.70 -9.92 -5.28
CA LEU A 293 -6.43 -10.46 -4.12
C LEU A 293 -7.44 -11.52 -4.54
N ASP A 294 -7.42 -12.66 -3.84
CA ASP A 294 -8.44 -13.71 -3.83
C ASP A 294 -9.04 -13.95 -5.21
N PRO A 295 -8.20 -14.39 -6.16
CA PRO A 295 -8.67 -14.57 -7.50
C PRO A 295 -9.55 -15.84 -7.46
N LYS A 296 -10.89 -15.68 -7.42
CA LYS A 296 -11.82 -16.81 -7.58
C LYS A 296 -11.71 -17.46 -8.97
N ARG A 297 -10.85 -16.90 -9.82
CA ARG A 297 -10.42 -17.35 -11.13
C ARG A 297 -8.92 -17.51 -11.13
N ASP A 298 -8.39 -18.33 -12.03
CA ASP A 298 -6.95 -18.40 -12.22
C ASP A 298 -6.46 -17.11 -12.91
N VAL A 299 -5.96 -16.17 -12.11
CA VAL A 299 -5.24 -15.00 -12.61
C VAL A 299 -3.77 -15.38 -12.79
N THR A 300 -3.32 -15.34 -14.04
CA THR A 300 -1.96 -15.65 -14.45
C THR A 300 -1.17 -14.36 -14.67
N VAL A 301 0.05 -14.32 -14.15
CA VAL A 301 1.03 -13.29 -14.49
C VAL A 301 1.70 -13.72 -15.79
N VAL A 302 1.42 -13.00 -16.88
CA VAL A 302 2.00 -13.27 -18.20
C VAL A 302 3.43 -12.76 -18.27
N GLY A 303 3.68 -11.61 -17.67
CA GLY A 303 5.00 -10.99 -17.61
C GLY A 303 5.00 -9.78 -16.69
N VAL A 304 6.20 -9.36 -16.29
CA VAL A 304 6.44 -8.13 -15.54
C VAL A 304 7.58 -7.37 -16.20
N ALA A 305 7.57 -6.04 -16.11
CA ALA A 305 8.70 -5.25 -16.57
C ALA A 305 9.93 -5.56 -15.71
N ALA A 306 11.07 -5.80 -16.37
CA ALA A 306 12.31 -6.17 -15.71
C ALA A 306 12.75 -5.10 -14.68
N PRO A 307 13.18 -5.52 -13.47
CA PRO A 307 13.77 -4.60 -12.50
C PRO A 307 15.04 -3.91 -13.05
N HIS A 308 15.31 -2.69 -12.60
CA HIS A 308 16.51 -1.97 -12.99
C HIS A 308 17.74 -2.41 -12.18
N PRO A 309 18.89 -2.66 -12.83
CA PRO A 309 20.17 -2.80 -12.14
C PRO A 309 20.52 -1.58 -11.28
N THR A 310 21.12 -1.80 -10.12
CA THR A 310 21.51 -0.73 -9.19
C THR A 310 22.37 0.36 -9.85
N LYS A 311 23.32 -0.04 -10.72
CA LYS A 311 24.18 0.89 -11.46
C LYS A 311 23.41 1.89 -12.33
N ASP A 312 22.22 1.51 -12.81
CA ASP A 312 21.39 2.37 -13.65
C ASP A 312 20.60 3.37 -12.79
N LEU A 313 20.46 3.12 -11.49
CA LEU A 313 19.78 3.99 -10.53
C LEU A 313 20.75 4.94 -9.80
N ASP A 314 22.05 4.65 -9.79
CA ASP A 314 23.07 5.49 -9.13
C ASP A 314 23.22 6.87 -9.79
N PRO A 315 23.45 7.95 -9.01
CA PRO A 315 23.62 7.98 -7.55
C PRO A 315 22.30 8.04 -6.74
N GLY A 316 21.15 7.97 -7.41
CA GLY A 316 19.83 8.22 -6.84
C GLY A 316 18.85 8.77 -7.87
N LEU A 317 17.56 8.71 -7.57
CA LEU A 317 16.45 9.32 -8.28
C LEU A 317 15.76 10.39 -7.40
N PRO A 318 15.00 11.35 -7.95
CA PRO A 318 14.79 11.61 -9.39
C PRO A 318 16.05 12.18 -10.08
N ARG A 319 16.15 12.01 -11.40
CA ARG A 319 17.24 12.53 -12.24
C ARG A 319 16.70 13.14 -13.52
N LYS A 320 17.04 14.41 -13.76
CA LYS A 320 16.61 15.15 -14.98
C LYS A 320 17.02 14.39 -16.24
N GLY A 321 16.06 14.17 -17.13
CA GLY A 321 16.26 13.42 -18.38
C GLY A 321 16.29 11.90 -18.23
N VAL A 322 16.17 11.37 -17.01
CA VAL A 322 16.16 9.93 -16.72
C VAL A 322 14.85 9.49 -16.08
N CYS A 323 14.56 9.98 -14.86
CA CYS A 323 13.31 9.68 -14.15
C CYS A 323 12.84 10.91 -13.39
N ALA A 324 11.54 11.21 -13.48
CA ALA A 324 10.92 12.35 -12.80
C ALA A 324 10.46 12.05 -11.36
N SER A 325 10.62 10.80 -10.92
CA SER A 325 10.23 10.29 -9.60
C SER A 325 11.43 9.64 -8.92
N ASP A 326 11.45 9.63 -7.60
CA ASP A 326 12.31 8.78 -6.77
C ASP A 326 11.89 7.31 -6.78
N HIS A 327 10.63 7.04 -7.14
CA HIS A 327 10.09 5.70 -7.36
C HIS A 327 10.20 5.25 -8.83
N ILE A 328 10.21 3.94 -9.02
CA ILE A 328 10.26 3.25 -10.31
C ILE A 328 8.85 2.74 -10.63
N SER A 329 8.40 2.94 -11.87
CA SER A 329 7.10 2.42 -12.30
C SER A 329 7.12 0.90 -12.41
N LEU A 330 6.16 0.25 -11.77
CA LEU A 330 5.91 -1.18 -11.92
C LEU A 330 4.92 -1.44 -13.04
N CYS A 331 5.13 -2.51 -13.80
CA CYS A 331 4.24 -2.93 -14.88
C CYS A 331 4.12 -4.45 -14.91
N ALA A 332 2.89 -4.94 -14.98
CA ALA A 332 2.58 -6.36 -15.05
C ALA A 332 1.47 -6.60 -16.06
N ASP A 333 1.65 -7.63 -16.89
CA ASP A 333 0.62 -8.17 -17.77
C ASP A 333 -0.06 -9.33 -17.06
N LEU A 334 -1.37 -9.19 -16.86
CA LEU A 334 -2.20 -10.16 -16.15
C LEU A 334 -3.30 -10.66 -17.09
N THR A 335 -3.61 -11.96 -17.01
CA THR A 335 -4.72 -12.58 -17.74
C THR A 335 -5.52 -13.48 -16.82
N TRP A 336 -6.82 -13.64 -17.09
CA TRP A 336 -7.71 -14.57 -16.40
C TRP A 336 -8.79 -15.05 -17.37
N SER A 337 -9.42 -16.17 -17.04
CA SER A 337 -10.55 -16.68 -17.82
C SER A 337 -11.76 -15.73 -17.77
N ALA A 338 -12.46 -15.61 -18.89
CA ALA A 338 -13.74 -14.92 -18.93
C ALA A 338 -14.79 -15.65 -18.09
N SER A 339 -15.76 -14.87 -17.60
CA SER A 339 -16.89 -15.33 -16.78
C SER A 339 -17.75 -16.41 -17.41
#